data_AF-A0A9P7EQK7-F1
#
_entry.id   AF-A0A9P7EQK7-F1
#
_cell.length_a   1.000
_cell.length_b   1.000
_cell.length_c   1.000
_cell.angle_alpha   90.00
_cell.angle_beta   90.00
_cell.angle_gamma   90.00
#
_symmetry.space_group_name_H-M   'P 1'
#
loop_
_entity.id
_entity.type
_entity.pdbx_description
1 polymer ?
#
loop_
_entity_poly.entity_id
_entity_poly.type
_entity_poly.pdbx_seq_one_letter_code
_entity_poly.pdbx_strand_id
1 'polypeptide(L)'
;MPTETLQIFHGDDRTSENPGDFLKSFNRAMRQQSITVSTDKLDAFGDYLGTGSQAEIWFKALPSVDRTTWPAFVAVFERRWPPIVIAEKTKAEYEKELLEFLLTDKEVGTKTTLYDRECWTHVAWATKALQLATSAGIASSTSMIWQVRGKLPSIVKDLLKDTEYTNWAEFTKEVAELKGTRLMEKKEQHVKQELEINLLRADIARLQQ
;
A
#
# COMPACT_ATOMS: atom_id res chain seq x y z
N MET A 1 16.77 -15.27 -19.83
CA MET A 1 16.47 -14.12 -18.95
C MET A 1 15.98 -12.99 -19.84
N PRO A 2 14.81 -12.38 -19.60
CA PRO A 2 14.41 -11.20 -20.37
C PRO A 2 15.41 -10.08 -20.07
N THR A 3 16.02 -9.54 -21.13
CA THR A 3 16.88 -8.36 -21.05
C THR A 3 16.00 -7.19 -20.64
N GLU A 4 16.23 -6.63 -19.46
CA GLU A 4 15.58 -5.40 -19.06
C GLU A 4 15.96 -4.31 -20.07
N THR A 5 15.00 -3.83 -20.86
CA THR A 5 15.21 -2.71 -21.77
C THR A 5 15.28 -1.45 -20.93
N LEU A 6 16.50 -0.98 -20.70
CA LEU A 6 16.73 0.27 -20.01
C LEU A 6 16.10 1.42 -20.78
N GLN A 7 15.32 2.24 -20.08
CA GLN A 7 14.69 3.43 -20.64
C GLN A 7 15.74 4.54 -20.80
N ILE A 8 15.72 5.23 -21.95
CA ILE A 8 16.55 6.41 -22.22
C ILE A 8 16.14 7.54 -21.27
N PHE A 9 17.13 8.17 -20.62
CA PHE A 9 16.92 9.27 -19.70
C PHE A 9 17.06 10.64 -20.40
N HIS A 10 16.07 11.52 -20.23
CA HIS A 10 16.03 12.83 -20.87
C HIS A 10 16.16 13.99 -19.87
N GLY A 11 15.71 13.80 -18.63
CA GLY A 11 15.90 14.76 -17.53
C GLY A 11 15.14 16.08 -17.71
N ASP A 12 14.01 16.05 -18.41
CA ASP A 12 13.13 17.19 -18.71
C ASP A 12 11.78 17.13 -17.98
N ASP A 13 11.75 16.46 -16.82
CA ASP A 13 10.60 16.34 -15.92
C ASP A 13 9.33 15.73 -16.56
N ARG A 14 9.51 14.90 -17.59
CA ARG A 14 8.42 14.14 -18.20
C ARG A 14 7.79 13.16 -17.20
N THR A 15 6.48 13.00 -17.29
CA THR A 15 5.70 12.15 -16.38
C THR A 15 6.05 10.66 -16.42
N SER A 16 6.71 10.19 -17.48
CA SER A 16 7.15 8.81 -17.66
C SER A 16 8.55 8.52 -17.11
N GLU A 17 9.18 9.47 -16.41
CA GLU A 17 10.58 9.38 -16.01
C GLU A 17 10.75 9.73 -14.52
N ASN A 18 11.27 8.77 -13.75
CA ASN A 18 11.74 9.00 -12.39
C ASN A 18 13.28 8.90 -12.39
N PRO A 19 14.01 10.00 -12.13
CA PRO A 19 15.47 10.00 -12.13
C PRO A 19 16.10 8.97 -11.17
N GLY A 20 15.47 8.75 -10.02
CA GLY A 20 15.92 7.76 -9.03
C GLY A 20 15.71 6.31 -9.50
N ASP A 21 14.57 6.01 -10.12
CA ASP A 21 14.30 4.67 -10.66
C ASP A 21 15.17 4.37 -11.87
N PHE A 22 15.41 5.37 -12.73
CA PHE A 22 16.38 5.27 -13.82
C PHE A 22 17.78 4.93 -13.28
N LEU A 23 18.28 5.68 -12.29
CA LEU A 23 19.61 5.44 -11.73
C LEU A 23 19.69 4.03 -11.11
N LYS A 24 18.63 3.54 -10.45
CA LYS A 24 18.58 2.17 -9.93
C LYS A 24 18.57 1.11 -11.03
N SER A 25 17.78 1.29 -12.09
CA SER A 25 17.72 0.39 -13.24
C SER A 25 19.07 0.33 -13.96
N PHE A 26 19.69 1.49 -14.22
CA PHE A 26 21.04 1.60 -14.78
C PHE A 26 22.06 0.84 -13.94
N ASN A 27 22.09 1.11 -12.62
CA ASN A 27 23.01 0.41 -11.71
C ASN A 27 22.79 -1.12 -11.70
N ARG A 28 21.55 -1.59 -11.84
CA ARG A 28 21.24 -3.02 -11.93
C ARG A 28 21.78 -3.61 -13.23
N ALA A 29 21.58 -2.96 -14.37
CA ALA A 29 22.10 -3.44 -15.65
C ALA A 29 23.63 -3.45 -15.70
N MET A 30 24.30 -2.43 -15.18
CA MET A 30 25.76 -2.40 -15.09
C MET A 30 26.30 -3.59 -14.29
N ARG A 31 25.64 -3.95 -13.17
CA ARG A 31 26.00 -5.15 -12.39
C ARG A 31 25.75 -6.44 -13.15
N GLN A 32 24.64 -6.54 -13.90
CA GLN A 32 24.36 -7.71 -14.74
C GLN A 32 25.40 -7.90 -15.85
N GLN A 33 25.92 -6.80 -16.39
CA GLN A 33 26.97 -6.80 -17.42
C GLN A 33 28.39 -6.86 -16.81
N SER A 34 28.52 -6.97 -15.49
CA SER A 34 29.80 -6.97 -14.76
C SER A 34 30.65 -5.70 -14.98
N ILE A 35 30.02 -4.58 -15.35
CA ILE A 35 30.67 -3.27 -15.48
C ILE A 35 30.81 -2.69 -14.07
N THR A 36 32.04 -2.69 -13.57
CA THR A 36 32.38 -2.29 -12.20
C THR A 36 33.34 -1.10 -12.14
N VAL A 37 34.06 -0.84 -13.23
CA VAL A 37 34.99 0.28 -13.35
C VAL A 37 34.21 1.59 -13.51
N SER A 38 34.58 2.64 -12.76
CA SER A 38 33.84 3.91 -12.75
C SER A 38 33.84 4.61 -14.11
N THR A 39 34.95 4.55 -14.85
CA THR A 39 35.07 5.17 -16.19
C THR A 39 34.11 4.52 -17.18
N ASP A 40 34.16 3.19 -17.29
CA ASP A 40 33.33 2.42 -18.21
C ASP A 40 31.85 2.60 -17.89
N LYS A 41 31.53 2.74 -16.61
CA LYS A 41 30.18 3.00 -16.13
C LYS A 41 29.69 4.40 -16.45
N LEU A 42 30.57 5.41 -16.44
CA LEU A 42 30.23 6.77 -16.82
C LEU A 42 30.05 6.90 -18.34
N ASP A 43 30.89 6.22 -19.11
CA ASP A 43 30.74 6.16 -20.56
C ASP A 43 29.42 5.49 -20.93
N ALA A 44 29.15 4.32 -20.34
CA ALA A 44 27.87 3.63 -20.52
C ALA A 44 26.68 4.50 -20.08
N PHE A 45 26.81 5.28 -19.00
CA PHE A 45 25.73 6.18 -18.57
C PHE A 45 25.37 7.20 -19.65
N GLY A 46 26.37 7.74 -20.36
CA GLY A 46 26.16 8.66 -21.49
C GLY A 46 25.32 8.04 -22.62
N ASP A 47 25.50 6.75 -22.89
CA ASP A 47 24.76 6.02 -23.93
C ASP A 47 23.28 5.84 -23.59
N TYR A 48 22.91 5.96 -22.32
CA TYR A 48 21.51 5.93 -21.86
C TYR A 48 20.87 7.31 -21.81
N LEU A 49 21.53 8.37 -22.27
CA LEU A 49 20.96 9.71 -22.33
C LEU A 49 20.36 9.98 -23.71
N GLY A 50 19.19 10.62 -23.73
CA GLY A 50 18.53 10.99 -24.98
C GLY A 50 19.36 12.00 -25.76
N THR A 51 19.57 11.77 -27.05
CA THR A 51 20.31 12.72 -27.90
C THR A 51 19.64 14.10 -27.89
N GLY A 52 20.42 15.14 -27.59
CA GLY A 52 19.96 16.52 -27.45
C GLY A 52 19.14 16.79 -26.19
N SER A 53 19.06 15.85 -25.25
CA SER A 53 18.27 16.00 -24.03
C SER A 53 18.93 16.91 -23.00
N GLN A 54 18.13 17.42 -22.05
CA GLN A 54 18.63 18.21 -20.92
C GLN A 54 19.64 17.41 -20.08
N ALA A 55 19.39 16.11 -19.91
CA ALA A 55 20.30 15.22 -19.23
C ALA A 55 21.64 15.06 -19.95
N GLU A 56 21.64 14.91 -21.28
CA GLU A 56 22.86 14.80 -22.07
C GLU A 56 23.68 16.10 -22.07
N ILE A 57 23.01 17.24 -22.23
CA ILE A 57 23.65 18.57 -22.17
C ILE A 57 24.30 18.78 -20.80
N TRP A 58 23.57 18.48 -19.73
CA TRP A 58 24.09 18.56 -18.37
C TRP A 58 25.26 17.60 -18.15
N PHE A 59 25.13 16.34 -18.57
CA PHE A 59 26.16 15.33 -18.41
C PHE A 59 27.44 15.75 -19.11
N LYS A 60 27.35 16.28 -20.34
CA LYS A 60 28.49 16.82 -21.10
C LYS A 60 29.13 18.05 -20.46
N ALA A 61 28.37 18.85 -19.72
CA ALA A 61 28.87 20.04 -19.02
C ALA A 61 29.51 19.76 -17.65
N LEU A 62 29.43 18.54 -17.12
CA LEU A 62 29.98 18.21 -15.80
C LEU A 62 31.51 18.34 -15.78
N PRO A 63 32.10 18.98 -14.75
CA PRO A 63 33.53 19.01 -14.52
C PRO A 63 34.16 17.60 -14.40
N SER A 64 35.44 17.47 -14.78
CA SER A 64 36.17 16.19 -14.73
C SER A 64 36.24 15.59 -13.32
N VAL A 65 36.30 16.44 -12.30
CA VAL A 65 36.30 16.03 -10.88
C VAL A 65 35.02 15.28 -10.50
N ASP A 66 33.88 15.68 -11.07
CA ASP A 66 32.57 15.08 -10.81
C ASP A 66 32.36 13.78 -11.61
N ARG A 67 33.27 13.47 -12.55
CA ARG A 67 33.29 12.24 -13.36
C ARG A 67 34.48 11.32 -13.02
N THR A 68 35.11 11.53 -11.87
CA THR A 68 36.28 10.72 -11.48
C THR A 68 35.85 9.38 -10.86
N THR A 69 34.75 9.36 -10.11
CA THR A 69 34.24 8.15 -9.46
C THR A 69 32.74 8.06 -9.58
N TRP A 70 32.21 6.84 -9.60
CA TRP A 70 30.76 6.64 -9.64
C TRP A 70 30.02 7.30 -8.46
N PRO A 71 30.49 7.24 -7.19
CA PRO A 71 29.83 7.95 -6.09
C PRO A 71 29.83 9.47 -6.22
N ALA A 72 30.92 10.07 -6.72
CA ALA A 72 30.97 11.52 -6.97
C ALA A 72 29.95 11.93 -8.04
N PHE A 73 29.84 11.13 -9.10
CA PHE A 73 28.83 11.33 -10.13
C PHE A 73 27.39 11.23 -9.59
N VAL A 74 27.10 10.19 -8.79
CA VAL A 74 25.78 10.02 -8.18
C VAL A 74 25.41 11.23 -7.31
N ALA A 75 26.34 11.77 -6.53
CA ALA A 75 26.08 12.93 -5.70
C ALA A 75 25.70 14.18 -6.51
N VAL A 76 26.35 14.43 -7.65
CA VAL A 76 25.98 15.56 -8.53
C VAL A 76 24.70 15.30 -9.31
N PHE A 77 24.41 14.04 -9.65
CA PHE A 77 23.15 13.63 -10.27
C PHE A 77 21.97 13.89 -9.33
N GLU A 78 22.05 13.41 -8.07
CA GLU A 78 21.01 13.62 -7.06
C GLU A 78 20.86 15.10 -6.66
N ARG A 79 21.92 15.91 -6.80
CA ARG A 79 21.81 17.36 -6.64
C ARG A 79 21.03 18.03 -7.79
N ARG A 80 21.16 17.51 -9.02
CA ARG A 80 20.49 18.05 -10.21
C ARG A 80 19.04 17.56 -10.31
N TRP A 81 18.81 16.29 -10.03
CA TRP A 81 17.48 15.68 -9.92
C TRP A 81 17.29 15.09 -8.52
N PRO A 82 16.87 15.92 -7.55
CA PRO A 82 16.63 15.47 -6.19
C PRO A 82 15.65 14.30 -6.16
N PRO A 83 15.89 13.28 -5.32
CA PRO A 83 14.90 12.24 -5.12
C PRO A 83 13.61 12.90 -4.62
N ILE A 84 12.49 12.55 -5.25
CA ILE A 84 11.18 13.02 -4.81
C ILE A 84 10.97 12.51 -3.39
N VAL A 85 10.96 13.43 -2.42
CA VAL A 85 10.56 13.13 -1.05
C VAL A 85 9.07 12.84 -1.10
N ILE A 86 8.71 11.56 -1.04
CA ILE A 86 7.31 11.17 -0.85
C ILE A 86 6.88 11.82 0.47
N ALA A 87 5.77 12.55 0.46
CA ALA A 87 5.17 13.02 1.70
C ALA A 87 4.83 11.78 2.54
N GLU A 88 5.64 11.54 3.57
CA GLU A 88 5.37 10.47 4.53
C GLU A 88 4.11 10.88 5.30
N LYS A 89 3.08 10.04 5.21
CA LYS A 89 1.86 10.27 5.99
C LYS A 89 2.27 10.37 7.46
N THR A 90 1.81 11.43 8.10
CA THR A 90 2.01 11.60 9.53
C THR A 90 1.29 10.50 10.30
N LYS A 91 1.72 10.25 11.54
CA LYS A 91 1.01 9.36 12.46
C LYS A 91 -0.50 9.65 12.52
N ALA A 92 -0.87 10.93 12.60
CA ALA A 92 -2.27 11.35 12.68
C ALA A 92 -3.07 10.99 11.41
N GLU A 93 -2.44 11.03 10.24
CA GLU A 93 -3.09 10.62 8.98
C GLU A 93 -3.30 9.11 8.91
N TYR A 94 -2.34 8.30 9.41
CA TYR A 94 -2.53 6.86 9.53
C TYR A 94 -3.62 6.49 10.55
N GLU A 95 -3.67 7.18 11.69
CA GLU A 95 -4.73 7.01 12.68
C GLU A 95 -6.11 7.37 12.11
N LYS A 96 -6.20 8.47 11.35
CA LYS A 96 -7.42 8.87 10.66
C LYS A 96 -7.84 7.81 9.63
N GLU A 97 -6.92 7.37 8.78
CA GLU A 97 -7.21 6.34 7.77
C GLU A 97 -7.65 5.03 8.42
N LEU A 98 -7.06 4.64 9.56
CA LEU A 98 -7.48 3.46 10.32
C LEU A 98 -8.93 3.57 10.83
N LEU A 99 -9.37 4.77 11.25
CA LEU A 99 -10.74 5.00 11.71
C LEU A 99 -11.77 5.08 10.57
N GLU A 100 -11.32 5.42 9.36
CA GLU A 100 -12.14 5.52 8.15
C GLU A 100 -12.15 4.20 7.36
N PHE A 101 -11.17 3.33 7.57
CA PHE A 101 -11.07 2.02 6.94
C PHE A 101 -11.97 0.99 7.61
N LEU A 102 -13.26 1.03 7.26
CA LEU A 102 -14.31 0.22 7.87
C LEU A 102 -14.68 -0.98 7.00
N LEU A 103 -14.92 -2.12 7.66
CA LEU A 103 -15.62 -3.25 7.06
C LEU A 103 -17.12 -2.95 7.12
N THR A 104 -17.81 -2.93 5.99
CA THR A 104 -19.25 -2.64 5.93
C THR A 104 -20.09 -3.92 6.06
N ASP A 105 -21.36 -3.82 6.47
CA ASP A 105 -22.28 -4.97 6.54
C ASP A 105 -22.42 -5.70 5.19
N LYS A 106 -22.33 -4.94 4.08
CA LYS A 106 -22.39 -5.49 2.72
C LYS A 106 -21.18 -6.36 2.38
N GLU A 107 -20.03 -6.09 2.98
CA GLU A 107 -18.78 -6.81 2.75
C GLU A 107 -18.60 -8.02 3.68
N VAL A 108 -19.37 -8.11 4.76
CA VAL A 108 -19.34 -9.27 5.65
C VAL A 108 -19.70 -10.54 4.88
N GLY A 109 -18.90 -11.60 5.05
CA GLY A 109 -19.13 -12.90 4.42
C GLY A 109 -18.95 -12.90 2.90
N THR A 110 -18.33 -11.87 2.32
CA THR A 110 -17.95 -11.87 0.90
C THR A 110 -16.47 -12.20 0.72
N LYS A 111 -16.09 -12.51 -0.52
CA LYS A 111 -14.70 -12.68 -0.89
C LYS A 111 -14.19 -11.47 -1.66
N THR A 112 -12.88 -11.24 -1.58
CA THR A 112 -12.15 -10.18 -2.28
C THR A 112 -10.78 -10.71 -2.71
N THR A 113 -10.05 -9.93 -3.49
CA THR A 113 -8.69 -10.25 -3.91
C THR A 113 -7.69 -9.42 -3.11
N LEU A 114 -6.74 -10.09 -2.46
CA LEU A 114 -5.62 -9.48 -1.77
C LEU A 114 -4.32 -10.11 -2.30
N TYR A 115 -3.40 -9.30 -2.82
CA TYR A 115 -2.14 -9.75 -3.42
C TYR A 115 -2.33 -10.88 -4.45
N ASP A 116 -3.26 -10.67 -5.39
CA ASP A 116 -3.62 -11.63 -6.45
C ASP A 116 -4.14 -12.98 -5.93
N ARG A 117 -4.58 -13.04 -4.68
CA ARG A 117 -5.20 -14.23 -4.07
C ARG A 117 -6.59 -13.93 -3.56
N GLU A 118 -7.53 -14.82 -3.88
CA GLU A 118 -8.88 -14.75 -3.33
C GLU A 118 -8.85 -15.06 -1.83
N CYS A 119 -9.45 -14.20 -1.03
CA CYS A 119 -9.59 -14.37 0.41
C CYS A 119 -10.94 -13.77 0.89
N TRP A 120 -11.30 -14.02 2.13
CA TRP A 120 -12.48 -13.39 2.71
C TRP A 120 -12.22 -11.89 2.99
N THR A 121 -13.22 -11.04 2.79
CA THR A 121 -13.06 -9.59 2.93
C THR A 121 -12.61 -9.17 4.32
N HIS A 122 -13.02 -9.89 5.38
CA HIS A 122 -12.55 -9.63 6.74
C HIS A 122 -11.06 -9.92 6.94
N VAL A 123 -10.47 -10.86 6.18
CA VAL A 123 -9.04 -11.17 6.20
C VAL A 123 -8.24 -10.04 5.54
N ALA A 124 -8.72 -9.57 4.38
CA ALA A 124 -8.12 -8.42 3.71
C ALA A 124 -8.20 -7.15 4.57
N TRP A 125 -9.37 -6.93 5.20
CA TRP A 125 -9.55 -5.83 6.14
C TRP A 125 -8.58 -5.93 7.33
N ALA A 126 -8.49 -7.08 7.99
CA ALA A 126 -7.62 -7.27 9.15
C ALA A 126 -6.15 -7.02 8.81
N THR A 127 -5.70 -7.49 7.64
CA THR A 127 -4.34 -7.28 7.14
C THR A 127 -4.04 -5.79 6.96
N LYS A 128 -4.94 -5.05 6.29
CA LYS A 128 -4.75 -3.61 6.06
C LYS A 128 -4.89 -2.79 7.35
N ALA A 129 -5.80 -3.16 8.26
CA ALA A 129 -5.93 -2.53 9.56
C ALA A 129 -4.65 -2.65 10.40
N LEU A 130 -4.03 -3.85 10.42
CA LEU A 130 -2.74 -4.05 11.09
C LEU A 130 -1.61 -3.22 10.46
N GLN A 131 -1.59 -3.12 9.12
CA GLN A 131 -0.61 -2.29 8.42
C GLN A 131 -0.75 -0.81 8.78
N LEU A 132 -1.97 -0.28 8.83
CA LEU A 132 -2.25 1.11 9.24
C LEU A 132 -1.86 1.35 10.71
N ALA A 133 -2.20 0.43 11.61
CA ALA A 133 -1.80 0.50 13.02
C ALA A 133 -0.27 0.45 13.20
N THR A 134 0.43 -0.35 12.38
CA THR A 134 1.90 -0.41 12.36
C THR A 134 2.49 0.90 11.86
N SER A 135 1.94 1.47 10.79
CA SER A 135 2.39 2.73 10.21
C SER A 135 2.14 3.93 11.14
N ALA A 136 1.07 3.88 11.94
CA ALA A 136 0.80 4.84 13.01
C ALA A 136 1.67 4.63 14.27
N GLY A 137 2.48 3.56 14.34
CA GLY A 137 3.28 3.24 15.52
C GLY A 137 2.47 2.82 16.75
N ILE A 138 1.23 2.35 16.56
CA ILE A 138 0.33 1.93 17.65
C ILE A 138 0.13 0.42 17.72
N ALA A 139 0.74 -0.37 16.82
CA ALA A 139 0.50 -1.80 16.70
C ALA A 139 0.69 -2.60 17.99
N SER A 140 1.68 -2.24 18.81
CA SER A 140 1.96 -2.89 20.11
C SER A 140 1.13 -2.34 21.28
N SER A 141 0.19 -1.44 21.01
CA SER A 141 -0.66 -0.80 22.02
C SER A 141 -2.14 -1.17 21.83
N THR A 142 -2.96 -0.83 22.82
CA THR A 142 -4.43 -0.95 22.75
C THR A 142 -5.12 0.27 22.13
N SER A 143 -4.33 1.27 21.71
CA SER A 143 -4.83 2.54 21.19
C SER A 143 -5.82 2.31 20.05
N MET A 144 -7.00 2.92 20.16
CA MET A 144 -8.04 2.94 19.13
C MET A 144 -8.71 1.59 18.80
N ILE A 145 -8.29 0.48 19.41
CA ILE A 145 -8.92 -0.84 19.20
C ILE A 145 -10.40 -0.79 19.53
N TRP A 146 -10.77 -0.17 20.67
CA TRP A 146 -12.17 -0.06 21.08
C TRP A 146 -13.01 0.76 20.08
N GLN A 147 -12.43 1.82 19.48
CA GLN A 147 -13.12 2.67 18.51
C GLN A 147 -13.39 1.90 17.21
N VAL A 148 -12.36 1.21 16.71
CA VAL A 148 -12.48 0.41 15.49
C VAL A 148 -13.40 -0.78 15.71
N ARG A 149 -13.26 -1.50 16.84
CA ARG A 149 -14.17 -2.59 17.22
C ARG A 149 -15.62 -2.09 17.30
N GLY A 150 -15.87 -0.92 17.86
CA GLY A 150 -17.22 -0.34 17.95
C GLY A 150 -17.89 -0.12 16.60
N LYS A 151 -17.10 0.26 15.59
CA LYS A 151 -17.57 0.50 14.20
C LYS A 151 -17.69 -0.77 13.35
N LEU A 152 -17.23 -1.93 13.83
CA LEU A 152 -17.40 -3.18 13.09
C LEU A 152 -18.89 -3.58 12.99
N PRO A 153 -19.27 -4.30 11.92
CA PRO A 153 -20.58 -4.92 11.77
C PRO A 153 -20.96 -5.75 13.00
N SER A 154 -22.24 -5.72 13.40
CA SER A 154 -22.74 -6.50 14.54
C SER A 154 -22.42 -8.00 14.40
N ILE A 155 -22.61 -8.54 13.19
CA ILE A 155 -22.33 -9.93 12.85
C ILE A 155 -20.87 -10.31 13.16
N VAL A 156 -19.92 -9.41 12.88
CA VAL A 156 -18.50 -9.63 13.17
C VAL A 156 -18.26 -9.51 14.67
N LYS A 157 -18.77 -8.45 15.32
CA LYS A 157 -18.62 -8.22 16.76
C LYS A 157 -19.11 -9.40 17.60
N ASP A 158 -20.25 -9.99 17.24
CA ASP A 158 -20.84 -11.12 17.95
C ASP A 158 -20.00 -12.41 17.87
N LEU A 159 -19.14 -12.53 16.86
CA LEU A 159 -18.28 -13.71 16.67
C LEU A 159 -16.89 -13.51 17.27
N LEU A 160 -16.53 -12.29 17.63
CA LEU A 160 -15.32 -11.99 18.39
C LEU A 160 -15.54 -12.34 19.87
N LYS A 161 -14.45 -12.69 20.56
CA LYS A 161 -14.46 -12.94 21.99
C LYS A 161 -14.79 -11.65 22.75
N ASP A 162 -15.48 -11.83 23.86
CA ASP A 162 -15.73 -10.77 24.83
C ASP A 162 -14.53 -10.61 25.78
N THR A 163 -13.37 -10.34 25.19
CA THR A 163 -12.11 -10.09 25.91
C THR A 163 -11.49 -8.79 25.46
N GLU A 164 -10.71 -8.17 26.34
CA GLU A 164 -9.85 -7.06 25.98
C GLU A 164 -8.62 -7.58 25.21
N TYR A 165 -8.30 -6.92 24.10
CA TYR A 165 -7.11 -7.21 23.31
C TYR A 165 -5.95 -6.37 23.82
N THR A 166 -4.76 -6.96 23.94
CA THR A 166 -3.58 -6.24 24.47
C THR A 166 -2.84 -5.45 23.39
N ASN A 167 -3.04 -5.78 22.12
CA ASN A 167 -2.41 -5.13 20.98
C ASN A 167 -3.20 -5.36 19.67
N TRP A 168 -2.82 -4.64 18.62
CA TRP A 168 -3.47 -4.74 17.31
C TRP A 168 -3.26 -6.09 16.62
N ALA A 169 -2.12 -6.75 16.85
CA ALA A 169 -1.86 -8.05 16.26
C ALA A 169 -2.84 -9.10 16.77
N GLU A 170 -3.13 -9.12 18.08
CA GLU A 170 -4.15 -10.00 18.66
C GLU A 170 -5.54 -9.74 18.10
N PHE A 171 -5.97 -8.47 18.09
CA PHE A 171 -7.29 -8.08 17.60
C PHE A 171 -7.50 -8.45 16.12
N THR A 172 -6.58 -8.04 15.25
CA THR A 172 -6.69 -8.30 13.81
C THR A 172 -6.52 -9.78 13.47
N LYS A 173 -5.68 -10.51 14.21
CA LYS A 173 -5.56 -11.97 14.08
C LYS A 173 -6.89 -12.65 14.36
N GLU A 174 -7.55 -12.28 15.45
CA GLU A 174 -8.85 -12.87 15.79
C GLU A 174 -9.91 -12.57 14.74
N VAL A 175 -9.96 -11.34 14.22
CA VAL A 175 -10.85 -11.00 13.10
C VAL A 175 -10.52 -11.85 11.88
N ALA A 176 -9.26 -11.96 11.48
CA ALA A 176 -8.83 -12.73 10.30
C ALA A 176 -9.15 -14.23 10.44
N GLU A 177 -9.04 -14.80 11.64
CA GLU A 177 -9.29 -16.21 11.93
C GLU A 177 -10.79 -16.56 12.02
N LEU A 178 -11.70 -15.57 11.95
CA LEU A 178 -13.12 -15.83 11.85
C LEU A 178 -13.42 -16.69 10.61
N LYS A 179 -14.22 -17.74 10.81
CA LYS A 179 -14.66 -18.61 9.73
C LYS A 179 -15.59 -17.83 8.80
N GLY A 180 -15.14 -17.54 7.57
CA GLY A 180 -15.91 -16.77 6.59
C GLY A 180 -17.27 -17.38 6.25
N THR A 181 -17.39 -18.71 6.23
CA THR A 181 -18.69 -19.40 6.05
C THR A 181 -19.68 -19.07 7.17
N ARG A 182 -19.21 -18.99 8.42
CA ARG A 182 -20.05 -18.63 9.57
C ARG A 182 -20.51 -17.17 9.51
N LEU A 183 -19.65 -16.27 9.02
CA LEU A 183 -20.02 -14.87 8.77
C LEU A 183 -21.10 -14.76 7.69
N MET A 184 -20.98 -15.53 6.61
CA MET A 184 -21.98 -15.61 5.54
C MET A 184 -23.32 -16.15 6.06
N GLU A 185 -23.32 -17.30 6.74
CA GLU A 185 -24.52 -17.90 7.32
C GLU A 185 -25.25 -16.94 8.27
N LYS A 186 -24.50 -16.26 9.16
CA LYS A 186 -25.08 -15.32 10.11
C LYS A 186 -25.63 -14.07 9.42
N LYS A 187 -25.01 -13.63 8.33
CA LYS A 187 -25.54 -12.54 7.48
C LYS A 187 -26.85 -12.95 6.81
N GLU A 188 -26.94 -14.15 6.26
CA GLU A 188 -28.18 -14.65 5.66
C GLU A 188 -29.31 -14.75 6.68
N GLN A 189 -29.01 -15.20 7.90
CA GLN A 189 -29.97 -15.23 9.01
C GLN A 189 -30.49 -13.82 9.35
N HIS A 190 -29.59 -12.84 9.43
CA HIS A 190 -29.96 -11.45 9.73
C HIS A 190 -30.87 -10.87 8.65
N VAL A 191 -30.57 -11.13 7.37
CA VAL A 191 -31.41 -10.68 6.24
C VAL A 191 -32.80 -11.32 6.29
N LYS A 192 -32.90 -12.61 6.63
CA LYS A 192 -34.21 -13.29 6.78
C LYS A 192 -35.03 -12.71 7.92
N GLN A 193 -34.41 -12.50 9.08
CA GLN A 193 -35.06 -11.89 10.25
C GLN A 193 -35.54 -10.46 9.96
N GLU A 194 -34.73 -9.66 9.27
CA GLU A 194 -35.11 -8.30 8.90
C GLU A 194 -36.30 -8.29 7.93
N LEU A 195 -36.36 -9.22 6.98
CA LEU A 195 -37.50 -9.39 6.09
C LEU A 195 -38.77 -9.77 6.87
N GLU A 196 -38.69 -10.74 7.78
CA GLU A 196 -39.81 -11.16 8.64
C GLU A 196 -40.33 -10.01 9.51
N ILE A 197 -39.43 -9.25 10.14
CA ILE A 197 -39.78 -8.07 10.94
C ILE A 197 -40.49 -7.02 10.09
N ASN A 198 -40.02 -6.79 8.86
CA ASN A 198 -40.64 -5.82 7.96
C ASN A 198 -42.03 -6.27 7.50
N LEU A 199 -42.23 -7.56 7.22
CA LEU A 199 -43.55 -8.12 6.91
C LEU A 199 -44.52 -7.98 8.09
N LEU A 200 -44.08 -8.36 9.29
CA LEU A 200 -44.88 -8.22 10.51
C LEU A 200 -45.25 -6.76 10.79
N ARG A 201 -44.33 -5.81 10.58
CA ARG A 201 -44.62 -4.37 10.72
C ARG A 201 -45.66 -3.90 9.70
N ALA A 202 -45.58 -4.37 8.45
CA ALA A 202 -46.57 -4.04 7.42
C ALA A 202 -47.96 -4.61 7.76
N ASP A 203 -48.04 -5.81 8.33
CA ASP A 203 -49.29 -6.43 8.78
C ASP A 203 -49.92 -5.65 9.94
N ILE A 204 -49.12 -5.28 10.94
CA ILE A 204 -49.58 -4.46 12.07
C ILE A 204 -50.13 -3.12 11.58
N ALA A 205 -49.44 -2.45 10.65
CA ALA A 205 -49.90 -1.18 10.10
C ALA A 205 -51.23 -1.31 9.35
N ARG A 206 -51.48 -2.44 8.67
CA ARG A 206 -52.76 -2.72 8.00
C ARG A 206 -53.91 -3.00 8.97
N LEU A 207 -53.64 -3.62 10.11
CA LEU A 207 -54.64 -3.91 11.14
C LEU A 207 -55.03 -2.68 11.97
N GLN A 208 -54.24 -1.60 11.90
CA GLN A 208 -54.46 -0.35 12.62
C GLN A 208 -55.19 0.73 11.78
N GLN A 209 -55.50 0.43 10.51
CA GLN A 209 -56.34 1.25 9.62
C GLN A 209 -57.79 0.76 9.63
#